data_AF-A0A3Q3WY31-F1
#
_entry.id   AF-A0A3Q3WY31-F1
#
_cell.length_a   1.000
_cell.length_b   1.000
_cell.length_c   1.000
_cell.angle_alpha   90.00
_cell.angle_beta   90.00
_cell.angle_gamma   90.00
#
_symmetry.space_group_name_H-M   'P 1'
#
loop_
_entity.id
_entity.type
_entity.pdbx_description
1 polymer ?
#
loop_
_entity_poly.entity_id
_entity_poly.type
_entity_poly.pdbx_seq_one_letter_code
_entity_poly.pdbx_strand_id
1 'polypeptide(L)'
;AAIESKTSALEKENAETSKVAFYTALTNAGHIGPFNTHIVLKFSKVFTNVGKAYNPSTGFFTAPVKGVYYFQFTLASYLYNFYTAVDVLKNNQRIMYNWELNQFGGHQSFTNSIILELMEGDEIHLSLPAGNTVFDSENNQTTFSGALLFPL
;
A
#
# COMPACT_ATOMS: atom_id res chain seq x y z
N ALA A 1 11.26 21.17 -37.07
CA ALA A 1 10.80 20.01 -37.88
C ALA A 1 11.08 18.65 -37.24
N ALA A 2 12.31 18.09 -37.28
CA ALA A 2 12.57 16.73 -36.78
C ALA A 2 12.57 16.59 -35.25
N ILE A 3 13.05 17.62 -34.52
CA ILE A 3 13.05 17.65 -33.06
C ILE A 3 11.62 17.77 -32.53
N GLU A 4 10.83 18.70 -33.07
CA GLU A 4 9.41 18.87 -32.72
C GLU A 4 8.58 17.60 -33.00
N SER A 5 8.86 16.90 -34.11
CA SER A 5 8.22 15.62 -34.41
C SER A 5 8.54 14.55 -33.36
N LYS A 6 9.80 14.44 -32.93
CA LYS A 6 10.18 13.52 -31.84
C LYS A 6 9.55 13.89 -30.50
N THR A 7 9.52 15.19 -30.16
CA THR A 7 8.88 15.66 -28.92
C THR A 7 7.39 15.31 -28.91
N SER A 8 6.68 15.58 -30.01
CA SER A 8 5.24 15.27 -30.12
C SER A 8 4.92 13.77 -30.05
N ALA A 9 5.82 12.90 -30.55
CA ALA A 9 5.67 11.46 -30.47
C ALA A 9 5.87 10.95 -29.02
N LEU A 10 6.88 11.47 -28.33
CA LEU A 10 7.14 11.15 -26.92
C LEU A 10 6.01 11.65 -26.00
N GLU A 11 5.42 12.80 -26.30
CA GLU A 11 4.26 13.32 -25.55
C GLU A 11 3.02 12.45 -25.73
N LYS A 12 2.78 11.94 -26.94
CA LYS A 12 1.71 10.96 -27.20
C LYS A 12 1.94 9.63 -26.49
N GLU A 13 3.14 9.08 -26.58
CA GLU A 13 3.51 7.83 -25.88
C GLU A 13 3.40 7.99 -24.35
N ASN A 14 3.80 9.14 -23.81
CA ASN A 14 3.65 9.48 -22.39
C ASN A 14 2.19 9.75 -21.97
N ALA A 15 1.30 10.03 -22.91
CA ALA A 15 -0.14 10.14 -22.68
C ALA A 15 -0.86 8.78 -22.80
N GLU A 16 -0.33 7.87 -23.61
CA GLU A 16 -0.84 6.51 -23.82
C GLU A 16 -0.32 5.52 -22.77
N THR A 17 0.82 5.81 -22.13
CA THR A 17 1.33 5.01 -21.01
C THR A 17 0.46 5.18 -19.78
N SER A 18 -0.04 4.05 -19.27
CA SER A 18 -0.77 4.03 -17.99
C SER A 18 0.16 4.53 -16.88
N LYS A 19 -0.29 5.56 -16.15
CA LYS A 19 0.42 6.10 -15.00
C LYS A 19 -0.34 5.70 -13.75
N VAL A 20 0.33 4.95 -12.87
CA VAL A 20 -0.26 4.50 -11.61
C VAL A 20 0.73 4.78 -10.50
N ALA A 21 0.31 5.57 -9.52
CA ALA A 21 1.06 5.81 -8.31
C ALA A 21 0.10 6.21 -7.19
N PHE A 22 0.29 5.65 -6.00
CA PHE A 22 -0.45 6.05 -4.82
C PHE A 22 0.46 6.13 -3.59
N TYR A 23 0.10 7.03 -2.69
CA TYR A 23 0.72 7.17 -1.37
C TYR A 23 -0.38 7.52 -0.36
N THR A 24 -0.48 6.70 0.68
CA THR A 24 -1.56 6.77 1.66
C THR A 24 -1.04 6.53 3.07
N ALA A 25 -1.75 7.08 4.05
CA ALA A 25 -1.58 6.78 5.46
C ALA A 25 -2.89 6.23 6.06
N LEU A 26 -2.78 5.46 7.14
CA LEU A 26 -3.87 4.60 7.59
C LEU A 26 -5.09 5.39 8.07
N THR A 27 -4.98 6.10 9.18
CA THR A 27 -6.06 6.84 9.85
C THR A 27 -5.50 7.74 10.96
N ASN A 28 -6.35 8.42 11.73
CA ASN A 28 -5.94 9.19 12.92
C ASN A 28 -6.50 8.60 14.22
N ALA A 29 -6.81 7.30 14.22
CA ALA A 29 -7.47 6.60 15.33
C ALA A 29 -6.54 6.29 16.51
N GLY A 30 -5.22 6.52 16.39
CA GLY A 30 -4.24 6.07 17.37
C GLY A 30 -4.09 4.56 17.28
N HIS A 31 -4.49 3.86 18.35
CA HIS A 31 -4.38 2.41 18.44
C HIS A 31 -5.51 1.69 17.69
N ILE A 32 -5.14 0.72 16.87
CA ILE A 32 -6.05 -0.08 16.06
C ILE A 32 -5.81 -1.54 16.40
N GLY A 33 -6.89 -2.25 16.76
CA GLY A 33 -6.83 -3.60 17.32
C GLY A 33 -6.43 -3.61 18.81
N PRO A 34 -6.27 -4.81 19.41
CA PRO A 34 -6.47 -6.11 18.77
C PRO A 34 -7.93 -6.38 18.47
N PHE A 35 -8.19 -7.05 17.34
CA PHE A 35 -9.51 -7.55 16.97
C PHE A 35 -9.54 -9.08 17.05
N ASN A 36 -10.74 -9.66 17.19
CA ASN A 36 -10.92 -11.11 17.22
C ASN A 36 -10.91 -11.75 15.82
N THR A 37 -10.89 -10.94 14.76
CA THR A 37 -10.86 -11.37 13.36
C THR A 37 -9.78 -10.61 12.60
N HIS A 38 -9.42 -11.10 11.42
CA HIS A 38 -8.56 -10.35 10.49
C HIS A 38 -9.32 -9.13 9.99
N ILE A 39 -8.67 -7.98 9.91
CA ILE A 39 -9.27 -6.72 9.49
C ILE A 39 -8.46 -6.11 8.35
N VAL A 40 -9.12 -5.82 7.23
CA VAL A 40 -8.51 -5.07 6.14
C VAL A 40 -8.13 -3.68 6.62
N LEU A 41 -6.87 -3.29 6.40
CA LEU A 41 -6.36 -1.97 6.71
C LEU A 41 -6.77 -0.99 5.62
N LYS A 42 -7.67 -0.07 5.97
CA LYS A 42 -8.19 0.96 5.06
C LYS A 42 -7.39 2.24 5.20
N PHE A 43 -6.47 2.50 4.28
CA PHE A 43 -5.63 3.71 4.30
C PHE A 43 -6.41 4.91 3.77
N SER A 44 -7.12 5.53 4.70
CA SER A 44 -8.11 6.58 4.43
C SER A 44 -7.50 7.94 4.10
N LYS A 45 -6.25 8.20 4.52
CA LYS A 45 -5.55 9.46 4.24
C LYS A 45 -4.80 9.34 2.92
N VAL A 46 -5.38 9.89 1.85
CA VAL A 46 -4.83 9.79 0.49
C VAL A 46 -4.10 11.08 0.12
N PHE A 47 -2.81 10.97 -0.22
CA PHE A 47 -1.99 12.10 -0.69
C PHE A 47 -1.79 12.07 -2.20
N THR A 48 -1.56 10.88 -2.75
CA THR A 48 -1.43 10.64 -4.20
C THR A 48 -2.29 9.44 -4.58
N ASN A 49 -2.99 9.51 -5.70
CA ASN A 49 -3.75 8.39 -6.28
C ASN A 49 -3.90 8.56 -7.81
N VAL A 50 -2.78 8.68 -8.51
CA VAL A 50 -2.72 8.76 -9.97
C VAL A 50 -3.15 7.42 -10.55
N GLY A 51 -4.02 7.46 -11.57
CA GLY A 51 -4.66 6.26 -12.13
C GLY A 51 -5.85 5.74 -11.31
N LYS A 52 -6.12 6.31 -10.12
CA LYS A 52 -7.23 5.95 -9.23
C LYS A 52 -7.33 4.45 -8.93
N ALA A 53 -6.18 3.78 -8.89
CA ALA A 53 -6.08 2.33 -8.68
C ALA A 53 -6.24 1.93 -7.20
N TYR A 54 -6.04 2.86 -6.25
CA TYR A 54 -6.27 2.62 -4.83
C TYR A 54 -7.66 3.12 -4.40
N ASN A 55 -8.41 2.28 -3.69
CA ASN A 55 -9.72 2.62 -3.12
C ASN A 55 -9.63 2.75 -1.58
N PRO A 56 -9.68 3.98 -1.03
CA PRO A 56 -9.56 4.20 0.42
C PRO A 56 -10.78 3.71 1.22
N SER A 57 -11.94 3.51 0.58
CA SER A 57 -13.15 3.01 1.24
C SER A 57 -13.06 1.52 1.56
N THR A 58 -12.33 0.77 0.73
CA THR A 58 -12.15 -0.69 0.85
C THR A 58 -10.78 -1.06 1.40
N GLY A 59 -9.73 -0.28 1.12
CA GLY A 59 -8.34 -0.59 1.43
C GLY A 59 -7.59 -1.30 0.29
N PHE A 60 -8.20 -1.43 -0.88
CA PHE A 60 -7.70 -2.27 -1.98
C PHE A 60 -7.03 -1.42 -3.06
N PHE A 61 -5.91 -1.92 -3.56
CA PHE A 61 -5.38 -1.55 -4.85
C PHE A 61 -5.86 -2.56 -5.89
N THR A 62 -6.31 -2.08 -7.05
CA THR A 62 -6.69 -2.92 -8.20
C THR A 62 -5.83 -2.53 -9.39
N ALA A 63 -5.10 -3.48 -9.97
CA ALA A 63 -4.24 -3.24 -11.12
C ALA A 63 -5.09 -2.83 -12.35
N PRO A 64 -4.93 -1.61 -12.90
CA PRO A 64 -5.74 -1.16 -14.04
C PRO A 64 -5.25 -1.70 -15.38
N VAL A 65 -4.03 -2.24 -15.43
CA VAL A 65 -3.42 -2.84 -16.62
C VAL A 65 -2.51 -3.98 -16.21
N LYS A 66 -2.12 -4.83 -17.15
CA LYS A 66 -1.03 -5.79 -16.93
C LYS A 66 0.30 -5.04 -16.78
N GLY A 67 1.11 -5.40 -15.80
CA GLY A 67 2.41 -4.78 -15.62
C GLY A 67 3.18 -5.25 -14.39
N VAL A 68 4.36 -4.67 -14.19
CA VAL A 68 5.18 -4.86 -12.99
C VAL A 68 4.96 -3.70 -12.03
N TYR A 69 4.54 -4.01 -10.82
CA TYR A 69 4.19 -3.04 -9.79
C TYR A 69 5.14 -3.16 -8.60
N TYR A 70 5.48 -2.01 -8.03
CA TYR A 70 6.17 -1.90 -6.75
C TYR A 70 5.18 -1.47 -5.67
N PHE A 71 5.25 -2.10 -4.50
CA PHE A 71 4.52 -1.67 -3.31
C PHE A 71 5.44 -1.61 -2.11
N GLN A 72 5.22 -0.64 -1.24
CA GLN A 72 5.89 -0.52 0.06
C GLN A 72 4.85 -0.23 1.13
N PHE A 73 5.06 -0.78 2.32
CA PHE A 73 4.31 -0.39 3.49
C PHE A 73 5.23 -0.21 4.69
N THR A 74 4.81 0.68 5.58
CA THR A 74 5.38 0.85 6.91
C THR A 74 4.26 0.65 7.91
N LEU A 75 4.46 -0.22 8.89
CA LEU A 75 3.56 -0.32 10.04
C LEU A 75 4.23 0.22 11.27
N ALA A 76 3.51 1.03 12.04
CA ALA A 76 3.95 1.51 13.33
C ALA A 76 3.25 0.78 14.48
N SER A 77 3.97 0.65 15.58
CA SER A 77 3.50 0.13 16.86
C SER A 77 3.73 1.19 17.95
N TYR A 78 3.03 1.02 19.07
CA TYR A 78 3.18 1.91 20.23
C TYR A 78 2.97 1.19 21.57
N LEU A 79 2.12 0.16 21.60
CA LEU A 79 1.79 -0.53 22.84
C LEU A 79 2.92 -1.47 23.28
N TYR A 80 3.25 -1.43 24.57
CA TYR A 80 4.17 -2.37 25.19
C TYR A 80 3.60 -3.80 25.19
N ASN A 81 4.43 -4.75 24.79
CA ASN A 81 4.17 -6.19 24.73
C ASN A 81 3.01 -6.59 23.80
N PHE A 82 2.79 -5.82 22.73
CA PHE A 82 1.87 -6.17 21.65
C PHE A 82 2.62 -6.43 20.35
N TYR A 83 2.07 -7.35 19.56
CA TYR A 83 2.51 -7.60 18.21
C TYR A 83 1.88 -6.59 17.25
N THR A 84 2.70 -6.05 16.35
CA THR A 84 2.24 -5.42 15.12
C THR A 84 2.55 -6.34 13.97
N ALA A 85 1.54 -6.68 13.18
CA ALA A 85 1.66 -7.65 12.11
C ALA A 85 0.81 -7.27 10.90
N VAL A 86 1.17 -7.82 9.75
CA VAL A 86 0.47 -7.62 8.49
C VAL A 86 0.55 -8.84 7.61
N ASP A 87 -0.61 -9.21 7.07
CA ASP A 87 -0.70 -10.04 5.88
C ASP A 87 -0.76 -9.12 4.65
N VAL A 88 0.07 -9.41 3.65
CA VAL A 88 -0.08 -8.84 2.29
C VAL A 88 -0.78 -9.89 1.45
N LEU A 89 -1.92 -9.51 0.85
CA LEU A 89 -2.74 -10.43 0.07
C LEU A 89 -2.80 -9.99 -1.39
N LYS A 90 -2.64 -10.96 -2.29
CA LYS A 90 -2.96 -10.86 -3.70
C LYS A 90 -4.22 -11.69 -3.97
N ASN A 91 -5.30 -11.09 -4.47
CA ASN A 91 -6.57 -11.77 -4.75
C ASN A 91 -7.06 -12.63 -3.56
N ASN A 92 -7.04 -12.06 -2.36
CA ASN A 92 -7.37 -12.72 -1.08
C ASN A 92 -6.50 -13.93 -0.71
N GLN A 93 -5.39 -14.16 -1.42
CA GLN A 93 -4.38 -15.15 -1.05
C GLN A 93 -3.18 -14.44 -0.43
N ARG A 94 -2.79 -14.87 0.77
CA ARG A 94 -1.63 -14.31 1.45
C ARG A 94 -0.34 -14.67 0.72
N ILE A 95 0.43 -13.64 0.36
CA ILE A 95 1.74 -13.78 -0.28
C ILE A 95 2.90 -13.39 0.65
N MET A 96 2.62 -12.67 1.73
CA MET A 96 3.62 -12.26 2.70
C MET A 96 2.99 -12.08 4.09
N TYR A 97 3.72 -12.43 5.14
CA TYR A 97 3.38 -12.19 6.55
C TYR A 97 4.59 -11.57 7.25
N ASN A 98 4.41 -10.43 7.91
CA ASN A 98 5.44 -9.79 8.74
C ASN A 98 4.87 -9.50 10.12
N TRP A 99 5.73 -9.53 11.13
CA TRP A 99 5.36 -9.16 12.49
C TRP A 99 6.56 -8.63 13.26
N GLU A 100 6.29 -7.79 14.26
CA GLU A 100 7.25 -7.28 15.23
C GLU A 100 6.57 -7.22 16.61
N LEU A 101 7.27 -7.67 17.66
CA LEU A 101 6.83 -7.52 19.05
C LEU A 101 7.43 -6.24 19.62
N ASN A 102 6.58 -5.32 20.08
CA ASN A 102 7.05 -4.12 20.74
C ASN A 102 7.36 -4.39 22.22
N GLN A 103 8.63 -4.68 22.53
CA GLN A 103 9.07 -4.99 23.89
C GLN A 103 9.37 -3.77 24.78
N PHE A 104 9.28 -2.55 24.24
CA PHE A 104 9.73 -1.35 24.94
C PHE A 104 8.60 -0.35 25.23
N GLY A 105 7.46 -0.49 24.52
CA GLY A 105 6.46 0.57 24.41
C GLY A 105 6.97 1.76 23.60
N GLY A 106 6.07 2.69 23.31
CA GLY A 106 6.38 3.84 22.48
C GLY A 106 6.62 3.47 21.01
N HIS A 107 6.99 4.46 20.19
CA HIS A 107 7.03 4.31 18.74
C HIS A 107 8.10 3.33 18.29
N GLN A 108 7.67 2.26 17.62
CA GLN A 108 8.50 1.43 16.77
C GLN A 108 7.82 1.26 15.42
N SER A 109 8.58 0.86 14.41
CA SER A 109 8.03 0.62 13.08
C SER A 109 8.91 -0.32 12.29
N PHE A 110 8.29 -1.11 11.42
CA PHE A 110 8.99 -1.84 10.38
C PHE A 110 8.43 -1.49 9.01
N THR A 111 9.29 -1.61 8.01
CA THR A 111 8.98 -1.33 6.60
C THR A 111 9.37 -2.54 5.76
N ASN A 112 8.51 -2.91 4.81
CA ASN A 112 8.85 -3.91 3.81
C ASN A 112 8.28 -3.50 2.44
N SER A 113 8.77 -4.14 1.37
CA SER A 113 8.35 -3.86 0.01
C SER A 113 8.29 -5.12 -0.84
N ILE A 114 7.51 -5.07 -1.91
CA ILE A 114 7.32 -6.15 -2.87
C ILE A 114 7.29 -5.61 -4.30
N ILE A 115 7.81 -6.40 -5.22
CA ILE A 115 7.65 -6.19 -6.66
C ILE A 115 6.89 -7.40 -7.21
N LEU A 116 5.81 -7.16 -7.95
CA LEU A 116 4.93 -8.19 -8.49
C LEU A 116 4.57 -7.92 -9.94
N GLU A 117 4.51 -8.98 -10.74
CA GLU A 117 3.73 -8.97 -11.98
C GLU A 117 2.24 -9.15 -11.64
N LEU A 118 1.41 -8.22 -12.10
CA LEU A 118 -0.03 -8.23 -11.92
C LEU A 118 -0.74 -8.24 -13.27
N MET A 119 -1.84 -8.98 -13.32
CA MET A 119 -2.82 -8.90 -14.41
C MET A 119 -3.79 -7.74 -14.15
N GLU A 120 -4.42 -7.23 -15.21
CA GLU A 120 -5.54 -6.31 -15.05
C GLU A 120 -6.63 -6.95 -14.16
N GLY A 121 -7.08 -6.20 -13.15
CA GLY A 121 -8.06 -6.67 -12.16
C GLY A 121 -7.47 -7.41 -10.96
N ASP A 122 -6.17 -7.73 -10.94
CA ASP A 122 -5.54 -8.28 -9.72
C ASP A 122 -5.61 -7.25 -8.58
N GLU A 123 -5.94 -7.74 -7.38
CA GLU A 123 -6.12 -6.92 -6.19
C GLU A 123 -5.00 -7.14 -5.17
N ILE A 124 -4.49 -6.05 -4.60
CA ILE A 124 -3.55 -6.06 -3.48
C ILE A 124 -4.16 -5.32 -2.29
N HIS A 125 -4.10 -5.91 -1.10
CA HIS A 125 -4.45 -5.21 0.14
C HIS A 125 -3.62 -5.71 1.32
N LEU A 126 -3.63 -4.91 2.39
CA LEU A 126 -3.02 -5.24 3.67
C LEU A 126 -4.11 -5.61 4.67
N SER A 127 -3.88 -6.65 5.45
CA SER A 127 -4.78 -7.08 6.52
C SER A 127 -4.03 -7.16 7.84
N LEU A 128 -4.61 -6.61 8.89
CA LEU A 128 -4.18 -6.78 10.27
C LEU A 128 -4.67 -8.15 10.76
N PRO A 129 -3.77 -9.07 11.14
CA PRO A 129 -4.17 -10.38 11.66
C PRO A 129 -4.88 -10.25 13.02
N ALA A 130 -5.77 -11.19 13.33
CA ALA A 130 -6.45 -11.23 14.62
C ALA A 130 -5.45 -11.21 15.79
N GLY A 131 -5.77 -10.51 16.87
CA GLY A 131 -4.91 -10.39 18.05
C GLY A 131 -3.73 -9.42 17.92
N ASN A 132 -3.50 -8.81 16.75
CA ASN A 132 -2.41 -7.88 16.50
C ASN A 132 -2.88 -6.43 16.50
N THR A 133 -1.94 -5.50 16.62
CA THR A 133 -2.20 -4.06 16.72
C THR A 133 -1.42 -3.26 15.70
N VAL A 134 -1.91 -2.08 15.34
CA VAL A 134 -1.14 -1.09 14.57
C VAL A 134 -1.47 0.29 15.12
N PHE A 135 -0.57 1.24 14.91
CA PHE A 135 -0.72 2.63 15.36
C PHE A 135 -0.66 3.60 14.19
N ASP A 136 -1.56 4.57 14.15
CA ASP A 136 -1.42 5.73 13.26
C ASP A 136 -2.08 6.97 13.87
N SER A 137 -1.42 8.11 13.72
CA SER A 137 -1.93 9.41 14.15
C SER A 137 -1.85 10.43 13.01
N GLU A 138 -2.11 11.69 13.31
CA GLU A 138 -1.91 12.81 12.37
C GLU A 138 -0.49 12.88 11.77
N ASN A 139 0.48 12.23 12.42
CA ASN A 139 1.88 12.16 11.98
C ASN A 139 2.14 11.06 10.92
N ASN A 140 1.13 10.28 10.51
CA ASN A 140 1.20 9.34 9.38
C ASN A 140 2.33 8.29 9.51
N GLN A 141 2.40 7.59 10.64
CA GLN A 141 3.43 6.59 10.89
C GLN A 141 3.18 5.27 10.15
N THR A 142 1.90 4.93 9.91
CA THR A 142 1.54 3.72 9.15
C THR A 142 1.10 4.10 7.74
N THR A 143 1.85 3.63 6.74
CA THR A 143 1.71 4.05 5.35
C THR A 143 1.67 2.86 4.38
N PHE A 144 0.99 3.07 3.25
CA PHE A 144 0.97 2.14 2.13
C PHE A 144 1.08 2.92 0.82
N SER A 145 2.02 2.50 -0.02
CA SER A 145 2.31 3.14 -1.28
C SER A 145 2.62 2.12 -2.35
N GLY A 146 2.50 2.55 -3.60
CA GLY A 146 2.87 1.73 -4.74
C GLY A 146 2.78 2.46 -6.06
N ALA A 147 3.41 1.90 -7.07
CA ALA A 147 3.45 2.46 -8.41
C ALA A 147 3.59 1.35 -9.47
N LEU A 148 3.06 1.62 -10.67
CA LEU A 148 3.39 0.86 -11.87
C LEU A 148 4.82 1.23 -12.28
N LEU A 149 5.71 0.25 -12.35
CA LEU A 149 7.06 0.45 -12.87
C LEU A 149 7.02 0.52 -14.40
N PHE A 150 6.34 -0.44 -15.03
CA PHE A 150 6.12 -0.48 -16.47
C PHE A 150 4.99 -1.47 -16.83
N PRO A 151 4.17 -1.17 -17.86
CA PRO A 151 3.18 -2.09 -18.40
C PRO A 151 3.85 -3.27 -19.13
N LEU A 152 3.12 -4.37 -19.31
CA LEU A 152 3.55 -5.61 -20.01
C LEU A 152 2.57 -6.04 -21.08
#